data_AF-A0A9E1V1F6-F1
#
_entry.id   AF-A0A9E1V1F6-F1
#
_cell.length_a   1.000
_cell.length_b   1.000
_cell.length_c   1.000
_cell.angle_alpha   90.00
_cell.angle_beta   90.00
_cell.angle_gamma   90.00
#
_symmetry.space_group_name_H-M   'P 1'
#
loop_
_entity.id
_entity.type
_entity.pdbx_description
1 polymer ?
#
loop_
_entity_poly.entity_id
_entity_poly.type
_entity_poly.pdbx_seq_one_letter_code
_entity_poly.pdbx_strand_id
1 'polypeptide(L)'
;MENILEFFYPNQLINVLLIIINFVLLWVIYFRKYYGTIKLICFFINLAVLASALVYPPSSYLILGLMLILLFPFRNNNPKILYQTPKAVFEGGGIRRGLTPPETAGLLGKTPALVITLVIMQMLKKGFLEFGKKPLSFLIPRSMQPKETSLNYVDREKSRRENAQKLNAVLTPYEEMVFEYFEQKKGLSLNEMNFDFFPTLFSDYLNWRIGGYDIPLSKDYYEKIVNRSHIEIRSEGNLINNKSEVIERNIFWILLSTDFEQTINKEFSDFFPSWFETDSKNKERRDFIKEYKDLVLNVQASLSDDLGIIEISENINATSENLLSDIAKATRSG
;
A
#
# COMPACT_ATOMS: atom_id res chain seq x y z
N MET A 1 -5.36 52.14 -39.50
CA MET A 1 -5.33 50.69 -39.82
C MET A 1 -5.05 50.43 -41.30
N GLU A 2 -5.42 51.32 -42.22
CA GLU A 2 -5.16 51.17 -43.66
C GLU A 2 -3.66 51.08 -44.02
N ASN A 3 -2.79 51.89 -43.39
CA ASN A 3 -1.33 51.84 -43.66
C ASN A 3 -0.64 50.53 -43.26
N ILE A 4 -1.22 49.73 -42.36
CA ILE A 4 -0.64 48.43 -42.00
C ILE A 4 -0.98 47.39 -43.07
N LEU A 5 -2.17 47.47 -43.67
CA LEU A 5 -2.64 46.51 -44.68
C LEU A 5 -1.91 46.67 -46.02
N GLU A 6 -1.55 47.90 -46.41
CA GLU A 6 -0.77 48.14 -47.63
C GLU A 6 0.65 47.56 -47.57
N PHE A 7 1.25 47.48 -46.38
CA PHE A 7 2.58 46.91 -46.19
C PHE A 7 2.62 45.38 -46.48
N PHE A 8 1.51 44.67 -46.27
CA PHE A 8 1.44 43.22 -46.45
C PHE A 8 1.08 42.78 -47.87
N TYR A 9 0.60 43.67 -48.73
CA TYR A 9 0.05 43.29 -50.04
C TYR A 9 1.07 42.99 -51.15
N PRO A 10 2.30 43.55 -51.18
CA PRO A 10 3.22 43.28 -52.29
C PRO A 10 4.30 42.22 -52.00
N ASN A 11 4.57 41.86 -50.75
CA ASN A 11 5.74 41.05 -50.43
C ASN A 11 5.42 39.54 -50.37
N GLN A 12 5.52 38.88 -51.52
CA GLN A 12 5.30 37.43 -51.67
C GLN A 12 6.13 36.60 -50.68
N LEU A 13 7.34 37.06 -50.34
CA LEU A 13 8.24 36.37 -49.43
C LEU A 13 7.68 36.36 -48.00
N ILE A 14 7.11 37.48 -47.53
CA ILE A 14 6.47 37.57 -46.21
C ILE A 14 5.27 36.62 -46.14
N ASN A 15 4.50 36.51 -47.22
CA ASN A 15 3.33 35.63 -47.26
C ASN A 15 3.73 34.15 -47.17
N VAL A 16 4.76 33.74 -47.91
CA VAL A 16 5.30 32.37 -47.82
C VAL A 16 5.83 32.09 -46.42
N LEU A 17 6.55 33.03 -45.81
CA LEU A 17 7.05 32.91 -44.44
C LEU A 17 5.91 32.73 -43.42
N LEU A 18 4.85 33.52 -43.51
CA LEU A 18 3.70 33.44 -42.61
C LEU A 18 2.96 32.11 -42.75
N ILE A 19 2.81 31.59 -43.98
CA ILE A 19 2.22 30.27 -44.23
C ILE A 19 3.08 29.17 -43.60
N ILE A 20 4.41 29.22 -43.76
CA ILE A 20 5.33 28.25 -43.16
C ILE A 20 5.26 28.29 -41.63
N ILE A 21 5.28 29.49 -41.03
CA ILE A 21 5.21 29.64 -39.57
C ILE A 21 3.89 29.08 -39.02
N ASN A 22 2.77 29.38 -39.67
CA ASN A 22 1.45 28.86 -39.27
C ASN A 22 1.41 27.32 -39.38
N PHE A 23 1.95 26.78 -40.47
CA PHE A 23 2.04 25.33 -40.67
C PHE A 23 2.87 24.65 -39.58
N VAL A 24 4.04 25.20 -39.23
CA VAL A 24 4.90 24.64 -38.17
C VAL A 24 4.22 24.70 -36.81
N LEU A 25 3.56 25.82 -36.48
CA LEU A 25 2.82 25.97 -35.23
C LEU A 25 1.70 24.92 -35.11
N LEU A 26 0.89 24.76 -36.15
CA LEU A 26 -0.16 23.76 -36.18
C LEU A 26 0.44 22.34 -36.11
N TRP A 27 1.50 22.08 -36.87
CA TRP A 27 2.18 20.78 -36.89
C TRP A 27 2.69 20.36 -35.51
N VAL A 28 3.35 21.25 -34.77
CA VAL A 28 3.86 21.00 -33.41
C VAL A 28 2.70 20.71 -32.44
N ILE A 29 1.61 21.48 -32.52
CA ILE A 29 0.43 21.27 -31.66
C ILE A 29 -0.23 19.90 -31.94
N TYR A 30 -0.40 19.54 -33.21
CA TYR A 30 -1.10 18.32 -33.60
C TYR A 30 -0.29 17.05 -33.32
N PHE A 31 1.01 17.03 -33.65
CA PHE A 31 1.82 15.82 -33.50
C PHE A 31 2.14 15.47 -32.05
N ARG A 32 2.20 16.46 -31.16
CA ARG A 32 2.50 16.26 -29.75
C ARG A 32 1.32 15.73 -28.94
N LYS A 33 0.07 15.98 -29.37
CA LYS A 33 -1.12 15.73 -28.53
C LYS A 33 -2.02 14.57 -28.96
N TYR A 34 -2.16 14.31 -30.27
CA TYR A 34 -3.10 13.30 -30.76
C TYR A 34 -2.41 11.96 -31.05
N TYR A 35 -3.17 10.87 -31.13
CA TYR A 35 -2.71 9.54 -31.57
C TYR A 35 -3.77 8.92 -32.51
N GLY A 36 -3.35 8.06 -33.44
CA GLY A 36 -4.27 7.30 -34.32
C GLY A 36 -4.93 8.10 -35.44
N THR A 37 -6.16 7.71 -35.80
CA THR A 37 -6.94 8.22 -36.96
C THR A 37 -7.25 9.72 -36.89
N ILE A 38 -7.30 10.29 -35.68
CA ILE A 38 -7.50 11.73 -35.47
C ILE A 38 -6.35 12.56 -36.07
N LYS A 39 -5.11 12.04 -36.06
CA LYS A 39 -3.97 12.73 -36.70
C LYS A 39 -4.19 12.92 -38.20
N LEU A 40 -4.77 11.92 -38.87
CA LEU A 40 -5.05 11.95 -40.30
C LEU A 40 -6.10 12.99 -40.65
N ILE A 41 -7.19 13.04 -39.89
CA ILE A 41 -8.26 14.04 -40.09
C ILE A 41 -7.70 15.46 -39.91
N CYS A 42 -6.95 15.71 -38.84
CA CYS A 42 -6.33 17.02 -38.61
C CYS A 42 -5.31 17.39 -39.70
N PHE A 43 -4.56 16.41 -40.23
CA PHE A 43 -3.63 16.65 -41.34
C PHE A 43 -4.37 17.13 -42.60
N PHE A 44 -5.49 16.52 -42.96
CA PHE A 44 -6.30 16.95 -44.11
C PHE A 44 -6.94 18.33 -43.91
N ILE A 45 -7.35 18.68 -42.69
CA ILE A 45 -7.85 20.02 -42.37
C ILE A 45 -6.74 21.06 -42.57
N ASN A 46 -5.51 20.79 -42.11
CA ASN A 46 -4.37 21.69 -42.35
C ASN A 46 -4.07 21.83 -43.84
N LEU A 47 -4.13 20.74 -44.60
CA LEU A 47 -3.93 20.77 -46.04
C LEU A 47 -4.98 21.63 -46.74
N ALA A 48 -6.25 21.53 -46.32
CA ALA A 48 -7.35 22.34 -46.86
C ALA A 48 -7.17 23.83 -46.52
N VAL A 49 -6.73 24.17 -45.31
CA VAL A 49 -6.39 25.56 -44.93
C VAL A 49 -5.24 26.08 -45.78
N LEU A 50 -4.21 25.26 -46.03
CA LEU A 50 -3.07 25.63 -46.86
C LEU A 50 -3.43 25.79 -48.35
N ALA A 51 -4.38 24.99 -48.85
CA ALA A 51 -4.92 25.16 -50.19
C ALA A 51 -5.76 26.44 -50.30
N SER A 52 -6.57 26.75 -49.28
CA SER A 52 -7.30 28.03 -49.19
C SER A 52 -6.33 29.22 -49.10
N ALA A 53 -5.10 28.97 -48.61
CA ALA A 53 -4.03 29.96 -48.46
C ALA A 53 -3.67 30.69 -49.76
N LEU A 54 -3.93 30.04 -50.89
CA LEU A 54 -3.63 30.53 -52.22
C LEU A 54 -4.71 31.48 -52.77
N VAL A 55 -5.90 31.50 -52.17
CA VAL A 55 -7.07 32.24 -52.69
C VAL A 55 -7.39 33.48 -51.86
N TYR A 56 -7.18 33.42 -50.54
CA TYR A 56 -7.54 34.52 -49.62
C TYR A 56 -6.31 35.36 -49.19
N PRO A 57 -6.52 36.61 -48.74
CA PRO A 57 -5.42 37.47 -48.31
C PRO A 57 -4.67 36.94 -47.07
N PRO A 58 -3.37 37.25 -46.92
CA PRO A 58 -2.49 36.66 -45.89
C PRO A 58 -2.97 36.91 -44.45
N SER A 59 -3.62 38.05 -44.22
CA SER A 59 -4.09 38.48 -42.90
C SER A 59 -5.20 37.58 -42.35
N SER A 60 -6.02 36.95 -43.20
CA SER A 60 -7.09 36.06 -42.73
C SER A 60 -6.55 34.78 -42.08
N TYR A 61 -5.35 34.31 -42.43
CA TYR A 61 -4.78 33.08 -41.87
C TYR A 61 -4.24 33.23 -40.47
N LEU A 62 -3.75 34.42 -40.11
CA LEU A 62 -3.32 34.71 -38.74
C LEU A 62 -4.53 34.70 -37.80
N ILE A 63 -5.65 35.29 -38.23
CA ILE A 63 -6.90 35.32 -37.47
C ILE A 63 -7.46 33.90 -37.33
N LEU A 64 -7.50 33.13 -38.43
CA LEU A 64 -7.98 31.75 -38.41
C LEU A 64 -7.12 30.84 -37.52
N GLY A 65 -5.79 30.96 -37.61
CA GLY A 65 -4.86 30.22 -36.76
C GLY A 65 -5.05 30.53 -35.28
N LEU A 66 -5.16 31.81 -34.91
CA LEU A 66 -5.44 32.24 -33.54
C LEU A 66 -6.81 31.74 -33.05
N MET A 67 -7.82 31.79 -33.91
CA MET A 67 -9.17 31.33 -33.56
C MET A 67 -9.20 29.81 -33.35
N LEU A 68 -8.49 29.03 -34.16
CA LEU A 68 -8.35 27.58 -33.99
C LEU A 68 -7.58 27.22 -32.71
N ILE A 69 -6.57 28.01 -32.34
CA ILE A 69 -5.84 27.84 -31.07
C ILE A 69 -6.76 28.13 -29.88
N LEU A 70 -7.60 29.17 -29.96
CA LEU A 70 -8.54 29.56 -28.90
C LEU A 70 -9.73 28.59 -28.77
N LEU A 71 -10.21 28.04 -29.88
CA LEU A 71 -11.30 27.05 -29.90
C LEU A 71 -10.87 25.67 -29.42
N PHE A 72 -9.57 25.36 -29.40
CA PHE A 72 -9.08 24.10 -28.88
C PHE A 72 -8.90 24.18 -27.36
N PRO A 73 -9.77 23.55 -26.55
CA PRO A 73 -9.58 23.55 -25.11
C PRO A 73 -8.24 22.90 -24.77
N PHE A 74 -7.34 23.69 -24.18
CA PHE A 74 -6.10 23.20 -23.57
C PHE A 74 -6.33 22.24 -22.41
N ARG A 75 -7.59 22.03 -22.02
CA ARG A 75 -7.98 21.11 -20.97
C ARG A 75 -7.64 19.69 -21.37
N ASN A 76 -6.48 19.25 -20.90
CA ASN A 76 -5.96 17.90 -21.00
C ASN A 76 -6.77 16.97 -20.08
N ASN A 77 -8.08 16.90 -20.33
CA ASN A 77 -8.90 15.81 -19.84
C ASN A 77 -8.68 14.68 -20.83
N ASN A 78 -7.54 14.00 -20.74
CA ASN A 78 -7.57 12.59 -21.07
C ASN A 78 -8.38 11.98 -19.92
N PRO A 79 -9.67 11.62 -20.08
CA PRO A 79 -10.14 10.53 -19.27
C PRO A 79 -9.18 9.41 -19.61
N LYS A 80 -8.35 8.99 -18.65
CA LYS A 80 -7.80 7.64 -18.71
C LYS A 80 -9.06 6.81 -18.93
N ILE A 81 -9.25 6.33 -20.16
CA ILE A 81 -10.25 5.31 -20.42
C ILE A 81 -9.72 4.20 -19.52
N LEU A 82 -10.28 4.09 -18.32
CA LEU A 82 -10.25 2.85 -17.59
C LEU A 82 -10.93 1.94 -18.59
N TYR A 83 -10.12 1.25 -19.42
CA TYR A 83 -10.50 -0.07 -19.85
C TYR A 83 -11.00 -0.69 -18.56
N GLN A 84 -12.31 -0.91 -18.48
CA GLN A 84 -12.82 -1.77 -17.44
C GLN A 84 -12.03 -3.04 -17.66
N THR A 85 -11.06 -3.28 -16.77
CA THR A 85 -10.29 -4.51 -16.79
C THR A 85 -11.34 -5.59 -16.94
N PRO A 86 -11.25 -6.46 -17.97
CA PRO A 86 -12.28 -7.45 -18.22
C PRO A 86 -12.63 -8.06 -16.86
N LYS A 87 -13.86 -7.78 -16.40
CA LYS A 87 -14.37 -8.33 -15.14
C LYS A 87 -14.61 -9.79 -15.46
N ALA A 88 -13.52 -10.57 -15.45
CA ALA A 88 -13.61 -12.00 -15.36
C ALA A 88 -14.26 -12.26 -14.00
N VAL A 89 -15.58 -12.42 -14.03
CA VAL A 89 -16.34 -13.00 -12.94
C VAL A 89 -15.89 -14.45 -12.91
N PHE A 90 -14.76 -14.71 -12.27
CA PHE A 90 -14.37 -16.06 -11.94
C PHE A 90 -15.39 -16.53 -10.91
N GLU A 91 -16.24 -17.47 -11.29
CA GLU A 91 -17.13 -18.22 -10.38
C GLU A 91 -16.36 -19.05 -9.33
N GLY A 92 -15.06 -18.80 -9.14
CA GLY A 92 -14.16 -19.55 -8.28
C GLY A 92 -13.09 -18.65 -7.68
N GLY A 93 -13.49 -17.74 -6.80
CA GLY A 93 -12.54 -17.15 -5.86
C GLY A 93 -12.00 -18.28 -5.00
N GLY A 94 -10.90 -18.92 -5.39
CA GLY A 94 -10.38 -20.08 -4.68
C GLY A 94 -9.97 -19.75 -3.23
N ILE A 95 -9.28 -20.69 -2.59
CA ILE A 95 -8.70 -20.44 -1.27
C ILE A 95 -7.64 -19.35 -1.40
N ARG A 96 -7.75 -18.29 -0.60
CA ARG A 96 -6.69 -17.30 -0.51
C ARG A 96 -5.51 -17.87 0.27
N ARG A 97 -4.36 -18.02 -0.39
CA ARG A 97 -3.12 -18.52 0.24
C ARG A 97 -2.17 -17.37 0.59
N GLY A 98 -1.16 -17.67 1.40
CA GLY A 98 -0.11 -16.72 1.78
C GLY A 98 -0.56 -15.56 2.66
N LEU A 99 -1.66 -15.68 3.43
CA LEU A 99 -1.90 -14.82 4.59
C LEU A 99 -0.77 -15.02 5.60
N THR A 100 -0.34 -13.92 6.21
CA THR A 100 0.54 -13.93 7.39
C THR A 100 -0.25 -14.35 8.64
N PRO A 101 0.42 -14.70 9.76
CA PRO A 101 -0.28 -15.01 11.00
C PRO A 101 -1.18 -13.88 11.52
N PRO A 102 -0.77 -12.58 11.53
CA PRO A 102 -1.67 -11.49 11.91
C PRO A 102 -2.88 -11.35 10.97
N GLU A 103 -2.67 -11.47 9.65
CA GLU A 103 -3.77 -11.42 8.68
C GLU A 103 -4.73 -12.61 8.86
N THR A 104 -4.19 -13.78 9.21
CA THR A 104 -4.98 -14.96 9.54
C THR A 104 -5.76 -14.75 10.83
N ALA A 105 -5.17 -14.10 11.83
CA ALA A 105 -5.86 -13.73 13.07
C ALA A 105 -7.10 -12.87 12.76
N GLY A 106 -6.94 -11.86 11.92
CA GLY A 106 -8.05 -11.05 11.42
C GLY A 106 -9.07 -11.90 10.65
N LEU A 107 -8.61 -12.77 9.73
CA LEU A 107 -9.48 -13.66 8.95
C LEU A 107 -10.35 -14.54 9.84
N LEU A 108 -9.77 -15.10 10.90
CA LEU A 108 -10.43 -15.98 11.85
C LEU A 108 -11.25 -15.23 12.91
N GLY A 109 -11.40 -13.90 12.78
CA GLY A 109 -12.19 -13.09 13.71
C GLY A 109 -11.61 -13.07 15.13
N LYS A 110 -10.28 -13.09 15.27
CA LYS A 110 -9.63 -12.93 16.57
C LYS A 110 -9.76 -11.49 17.08
N THR A 111 -9.54 -11.30 18.38
CA THR A 111 -9.63 -9.98 19.02
C THR A 111 -8.60 -9.01 18.44
N PRO A 112 -8.91 -7.70 18.34
CA PRO A 112 -7.95 -6.73 17.81
C PRO A 112 -6.65 -6.68 18.61
N ALA A 113 -6.73 -6.83 19.93
CA ALA A 113 -5.56 -6.91 20.80
C ALA A 113 -4.61 -8.03 20.37
N LEU A 114 -5.14 -9.23 20.10
CA LEU A 114 -4.33 -10.36 19.62
C LEU A 114 -3.69 -10.05 18.25
N VAL A 115 -4.44 -9.45 17.33
CA VAL A 115 -3.93 -9.10 16.00
C VAL A 115 -2.77 -8.11 16.11
N ILE A 116 -2.95 -7.02 16.87
CA ILE A 116 -1.92 -5.99 17.09
C ILE A 116 -0.69 -6.61 17.77
N THR A 117 -0.90 -7.45 18.80
CA THR A 117 0.20 -8.17 19.45
C THR A 117 0.99 -9.01 18.45
N LEU A 118 0.33 -9.76 17.57
CA LEU A 118 1.01 -10.55 16.55
C LEU A 118 1.76 -9.68 15.54
N VAL A 119 1.23 -8.51 15.17
CA VAL A 119 1.94 -7.54 14.33
C VAL A 119 3.20 -7.03 15.04
N ILE A 120 3.10 -6.59 16.30
CA ILE A 120 4.24 -6.10 17.09
C ILE A 120 5.31 -7.20 17.21
N MET A 121 4.91 -8.44 17.52
CA MET A 121 5.86 -9.56 17.61
C MET A 121 6.48 -9.92 16.26
N GLN A 122 5.73 -9.82 15.16
CA GLN A 122 6.29 -9.99 13.82
C GLN A 122 7.30 -8.89 13.49
N MET A 123 7.02 -7.64 13.87
CA MET A 123 7.95 -6.51 13.72
C MET A 123 9.21 -6.70 14.57
N LEU A 124 9.10 -7.23 15.80
CA LEU A 124 10.24 -7.61 16.65
C LEU A 124 11.08 -8.69 15.97
N LYS A 125 10.47 -9.77 15.48
CA LYS A 125 11.18 -10.84 14.76
C LYS A 125 11.91 -10.34 13.51
N LYS A 126 11.32 -9.39 12.79
CA LYS A 126 11.93 -8.76 11.60
C LYS A 126 13.02 -7.74 11.96
N GLY A 127 13.21 -7.40 13.23
CA GLY A 127 14.15 -6.38 13.68
C GLY A 127 13.70 -4.95 13.37
N PHE A 128 12.39 -4.73 13.19
CA PHE A 128 11.83 -3.40 12.99
C PHE A 128 11.64 -2.64 14.30
N LEU A 129 11.42 -3.38 15.38
CA LEU A 129 11.31 -2.88 16.74
C LEU A 129 12.30 -3.64 17.63
N GLU A 130 12.73 -2.99 18.70
CA GLU A 130 13.49 -3.58 19.80
C GLU A 130 12.73 -3.34 21.10
N PHE A 131 12.88 -4.25 22.07
CA PHE A 131 12.32 -4.02 23.40
C PHE A 131 13.07 -2.89 24.12
N GLY A 132 12.32 -1.96 24.68
CA GLY A 132 12.80 -0.94 25.59
C GLY A 132 12.87 -1.43 27.04
N LYS A 133 13.21 -0.50 27.95
CA LYS A 133 13.19 -0.74 29.40
C LYS A 133 11.75 -0.72 29.93
N LYS A 134 11.50 -1.40 31.06
CA LYS A 134 10.20 -1.37 31.75
C LYS A 134 9.85 0.07 32.20
N PRO A 135 8.59 0.53 32.09
CA PRO A 135 7.38 -0.19 31.60
C PRO A 135 7.47 -0.55 30.11
N LEU A 136 6.79 -1.62 29.67
CA LEU A 136 6.95 -2.22 28.34
C LEU A 136 6.87 -1.15 27.24
N SER A 137 8.03 -0.81 26.68
CA SER A 137 8.21 0.22 25.66
C SER A 137 8.93 -0.40 24.48
N PHE A 138 8.76 0.20 23.30
CA PHE A 138 9.43 -0.24 22.08
C PHE A 138 10.35 0.86 21.57
N LEU A 139 11.54 0.46 21.15
CA LEU A 139 12.54 1.33 20.56
C LEU A 139 12.65 1.01 19.07
N ILE A 140 12.83 2.06 18.27
CA ILE A 140 13.12 1.90 16.85
C ILE A 140 14.64 1.75 16.70
N PRO A 141 15.13 0.59 16.19
CA PRO A 141 16.55 0.35 16.00
C PRO A 141 17.19 1.39 15.08
N ARG A 142 18.48 1.66 15.27
CA ARG A 142 19.23 2.59 14.40
C ARG A 142 19.22 2.17 12.93
N SER A 143 19.13 0.86 12.66
CA SER A 143 19.05 0.30 11.31
C SER A 143 17.77 0.72 10.57
N MET A 144 16.69 1.00 11.29
CA MET A 144 15.40 1.39 10.72
C MET A 144 15.15 2.89 10.70
N GLN A 145 15.92 3.68 11.45
CA GLN A 145 15.78 5.13 11.47
C GLN A 145 16.12 5.73 10.09
N PRO A 146 15.34 6.70 9.59
CA PRO A 146 15.68 7.41 8.36
C PRO A 146 16.98 8.20 8.56
N LYS A 147 17.78 8.33 7.49
CA LYS A 147 19.06 9.08 7.54
C LYS A 147 18.84 10.58 7.78
N GLU A 148 17.70 11.10 7.34
CA GLU A 148 17.34 12.51 7.42
C GLU A 148 15.97 12.67 8.09
N THR A 149 15.91 13.50 9.13
CA THR A 149 14.70 13.71 9.93
C THR A 149 13.68 14.63 9.26
N SER A 150 14.07 15.36 8.20
CA SER A 150 13.25 16.37 7.50
C SER A 150 12.64 15.88 6.18
N LEU A 151 12.58 14.57 5.96
CA LEU A 151 12.02 14.00 4.74
C LEU A 151 10.48 14.15 4.69
N ASN A 152 9.95 14.34 3.48
CA ASN A 152 8.51 14.27 3.22
C ASN A 152 7.99 12.84 3.52
N TYR A 153 6.69 12.67 3.77
CA TYR A 153 6.04 11.39 4.03
C TYR A 153 6.46 10.29 3.04
N VAL A 154 6.39 10.57 1.74
CA VAL A 154 6.73 9.62 0.67
C VAL A 154 8.19 9.18 0.74
N ASP A 155 9.11 10.11 1.04
CA ASP A 155 10.54 9.82 1.13
C ASP A 155 10.87 9.04 2.41
N ARG A 156 10.15 9.31 3.52
CA ARG A 156 10.27 8.53 4.76
C ARG A 156 9.83 7.09 4.53
N GLU A 157 8.66 6.88 3.92
CA GLU A 157 8.15 5.54 3.58
C GLU A 157 9.15 4.77 2.70
N LYS A 158 9.67 5.42 1.65
CA LYS A 158 10.69 4.81 0.79
C LYS A 158 11.95 4.43 1.57
N SER A 159 12.45 5.33 2.43
CA SER A 159 13.62 5.05 3.27
C SER A 159 13.37 3.89 4.24
N ARG A 160 12.17 3.78 4.83
CA ARG A 160 11.80 2.68 5.73
C ARG A 160 11.78 1.35 5.01
N ARG A 161 11.23 1.30 3.79
CA ARG A 161 11.25 0.11 2.93
C ARG A 161 12.67 -0.29 2.51
N GLU A 162 13.52 0.67 2.15
CA GLU A 162 14.93 0.39 1.83
C GLU A 162 15.70 -0.14 3.05
N ASN A 163 15.42 0.37 4.25
CA ASN A 163 16.01 -0.12 5.48
C ASN A 163 15.53 -1.54 5.82
N ALA A 164 14.24 -1.82 5.66
CA ALA A 164 13.70 -3.17 5.83
C ALA A 164 14.34 -4.18 4.85
N GLN A 165 14.56 -3.78 3.60
CA GLN A 165 15.25 -4.62 2.61
C GLN A 165 16.69 -4.96 3.01
N LYS A 166 17.42 -4.03 3.66
CA LYS A 166 18.77 -4.31 4.19
C LYS A 166 18.75 -5.35 5.33
N LEU A 167 17.63 -5.47 6.02
CA LEU A 167 17.38 -6.50 7.03
C LEU A 167 16.84 -7.81 6.41
N ASN A 168 16.81 -7.92 5.08
CA ASN A 168 16.22 -9.04 4.33
C ASN A 168 14.74 -9.28 4.68
N ALA A 169 14.02 -8.21 5.03
CA ALA A 169 12.61 -8.25 5.40
C ALA A 169 11.76 -7.32 4.52
N VAL A 170 10.49 -7.66 4.39
CA VAL A 170 9.50 -6.81 3.71
C VAL A 170 8.64 -6.14 4.78
N LEU A 171 8.56 -4.81 4.68
CA LEU A 171 7.68 -3.98 5.49
C LEU A 171 6.32 -3.91 4.80
N THR A 172 5.31 -4.54 5.42
CA THR A 172 3.95 -4.57 4.90
C THR A 172 3.22 -3.24 5.16
N PRO A 173 2.14 -2.91 4.42
CA PRO A 173 1.40 -1.67 4.62
C PRO A 173 0.85 -1.50 6.04
N TYR A 174 0.37 -2.57 6.69
CA TYR A 174 -0.11 -2.47 8.06
C TYR A 174 1.01 -2.31 9.10
N GLU A 175 2.18 -2.90 8.86
CA GLU A 175 3.35 -2.69 9.70
C GLU A 175 3.91 -1.27 9.56
N GLU A 176 3.85 -0.67 8.36
CA GLU A 176 4.25 0.72 8.13
C GLU A 176 3.43 1.68 8.99
N MET A 177 2.10 1.47 9.08
CA MET A 177 1.21 2.28 9.91
C MET A 177 1.56 2.18 11.40
N VAL A 178 1.79 0.95 11.88
CA VAL A 178 2.19 0.70 13.27
C VAL A 178 3.57 1.30 13.54
N PHE A 179 4.51 1.14 12.62
CA PHE A 179 5.85 1.70 12.72
C PHE A 179 5.83 3.23 12.81
N GLU A 180 5.08 3.89 11.93
CA GLU A 180 4.90 5.34 11.95
C GLU A 180 4.30 5.80 13.28
N TYR A 181 3.33 5.08 13.80
CA TYR A 181 2.74 5.38 15.09
C TYR A 181 3.78 5.30 16.23
N PHE A 182 4.60 4.24 16.26
CA PHE A 182 5.72 4.13 17.21
C PHE A 182 6.76 5.25 17.05
N GLU A 183 7.01 5.71 15.82
CA GLU A 183 7.95 6.81 15.56
C GLU A 183 7.43 8.14 16.11
N GLN A 184 6.13 8.42 15.95
CA GLN A 184 5.47 9.61 16.47
C GLN A 184 5.35 9.60 18.00
N LYS A 185 5.19 8.42 18.60
CA LYS A 185 4.99 8.21 20.04
C LYS A 185 6.23 7.64 20.75
N LYS A 186 7.41 8.01 20.26
CA LYS A 186 8.68 7.48 20.75
C LYS A 186 8.83 7.67 22.27
N GLY A 187 9.10 6.57 22.98
CA GLY A 187 9.36 6.57 24.41
C GLY A 187 8.11 6.44 25.29
N LEU A 188 6.91 6.41 24.72
CA LEU A 188 5.71 6.03 25.47
C LEU A 188 5.73 4.52 25.78
N SER A 189 5.15 4.15 26.91
CA SER A 189 4.84 2.75 27.20
C SER A 189 3.65 2.29 26.37
N LEU A 190 3.55 0.97 26.16
CA LEU A 190 2.48 0.40 25.34
C LEU A 190 1.07 0.72 25.88
N ASN A 191 0.94 0.89 27.20
CA ASN A 191 -0.32 1.16 27.89
C ASN A 191 -0.78 2.62 27.72
N GLU A 192 0.15 3.50 27.36
CA GLU A 192 -0.12 4.93 27.10
C GLU A 192 -0.39 5.19 25.61
N MET A 193 -0.18 4.19 24.76
CA MET A 193 -0.52 4.25 23.36
C MET A 193 -2.04 4.06 23.18
N ASN A 194 -2.57 4.58 22.07
CA ASN A 194 -3.95 4.36 21.66
C ASN A 194 -3.90 3.69 20.27
N PHE A 195 -4.39 2.45 20.19
CA PHE A 195 -4.44 1.68 18.95
C PHE A 195 -5.82 1.63 18.31
N ASP A 196 -6.76 2.50 18.69
CA ASP A 196 -8.15 2.49 18.19
C ASP A 196 -8.24 2.71 16.66
N PHE A 197 -7.21 3.30 16.07
CA PHE A 197 -7.11 3.47 14.62
C PHE A 197 -6.85 2.15 13.88
N PHE A 198 -6.20 1.18 14.53
CA PHE A 198 -5.67 -0.01 13.87
C PHE A 198 -6.74 -0.98 13.39
N PRO A 199 -7.79 -1.34 14.17
CA PRO A 199 -8.78 -2.33 13.74
C PRO A 199 -9.46 -1.96 12.42
N THR A 200 -9.84 -0.69 12.24
CA THR A 200 -10.48 -0.18 11.02
C THR A 200 -9.53 -0.27 9.83
N LEU A 201 -8.32 0.30 9.95
CA LEU A 201 -7.35 0.30 8.84
C LEU A 201 -6.89 -1.12 8.48
N PHE A 202 -6.73 -1.99 9.48
CA PHE A 202 -6.37 -3.38 9.28
C PHE A 202 -7.50 -4.17 8.61
N SER A 203 -8.77 -3.92 8.99
CA SER A 203 -9.92 -4.52 8.32
C SER A 203 -9.99 -4.11 6.85
N ASP A 204 -9.82 -2.82 6.54
CA ASP A 204 -9.81 -2.33 5.16
C ASP A 204 -8.71 -2.98 4.33
N TYR A 205 -7.49 -3.06 4.89
CA TYR A 205 -6.38 -3.76 4.29
C TYR A 205 -6.69 -5.25 4.04
N LEU A 206 -7.23 -5.94 5.04
CA LEU A 206 -7.54 -7.36 4.96
C LEU A 206 -8.65 -7.64 3.94
N ASN A 207 -9.72 -6.84 3.95
CA ASN A 207 -10.83 -6.90 2.98
C ASN A 207 -10.31 -6.76 1.55
N TRP A 208 -9.40 -5.80 1.30
CA TRP A 208 -8.72 -5.68 0.01
C TRP A 208 -7.87 -6.93 -0.30
N ARG A 209 -7.13 -7.47 0.67
CA ARG A 209 -6.26 -8.65 0.50
C ARG A 209 -7.03 -9.91 0.13
N ILE A 210 -8.23 -10.09 0.69
CA ILE A 210 -9.07 -11.28 0.46
C ILE A 210 -10.14 -11.04 -0.61
N GLY A 211 -10.19 -9.84 -1.20
CA GLY A 211 -11.10 -9.51 -2.28
C GLY A 211 -11.00 -10.48 -3.45
N GLY A 212 -12.15 -11.01 -3.86
CA GLY A 212 -12.24 -11.99 -4.95
C GLY A 212 -11.91 -13.44 -4.56
N TYR A 213 -11.79 -13.76 -3.27
CA TYR A 213 -11.61 -15.12 -2.77
C TYR A 213 -12.82 -15.59 -1.94
N ASP A 214 -13.00 -16.92 -1.83
CA ASP A 214 -14.00 -17.53 -0.96
C ASP A 214 -13.52 -17.45 0.50
N ILE A 215 -14.21 -16.62 1.29
CA ILE A 215 -13.86 -16.36 2.70
C ILE A 215 -14.05 -17.62 3.55
N PRO A 216 -15.21 -18.32 3.54
CA PRO A 216 -15.36 -19.60 4.25
C PRO A 216 -14.25 -20.61 3.93
N LEU A 217 -13.96 -20.86 2.65
CA LEU A 217 -12.91 -21.82 2.28
C LEU A 217 -11.52 -21.36 2.72
N SER A 218 -11.27 -20.05 2.72
CA SER A 218 -10.02 -19.48 3.23
C SER A 218 -9.91 -19.65 4.75
N LYS A 219 -10.99 -19.42 5.50
CA LYS A 219 -11.04 -19.66 6.95
C LYS A 219 -10.73 -21.13 7.27
N ASP A 220 -11.45 -22.06 6.65
CA ASP A 220 -11.25 -23.52 6.81
C ASP A 220 -9.81 -23.95 6.52
N TYR A 221 -9.21 -23.37 5.47
CA TYR A 221 -7.82 -23.64 5.11
C TYR A 221 -6.85 -23.19 6.20
N TYR A 222 -7.02 -21.98 6.75
CA TYR A 222 -6.15 -21.46 7.78
C TYR A 222 -6.36 -22.10 9.15
N GLU A 223 -7.58 -22.49 9.50
CA GLU A 223 -7.83 -23.30 10.70
C GLU A 223 -7.04 -24.61 10.64
N LYS A 224 -6.99 -25.27 9.47
CA LYS A 224 -6.18 -26.48 9.28
C LYS A 224 -4.68 -26.20 9.44
N ILE A 225 -4.17 -25.05 8.99
CA ILE A 225 -2.76 -24.66 9.19
C ILE A 225 -2.46 -24.47 10.68
N VAL A 226 -3.31 -23.72 11.39
CA VAL A 226 -3.17 -23.50 12.84
C VAL A 226 -3.15 -24.83 13.56
N ASN A 227 -4.11 -25.72 13.30
CA ASN A 227 -4.18 -27.05 13.90
C ASN A 227 -2.95 -27.92 13.57
N ARG A 228 -2.49 -27.89 12.32
CA ARG A 228 -1.32 -28.64 11.87
C ARG A 228 -0.02 -28.17 12.54
N SER A 229 0.10 -26.88 12.85
CA SER A 229 1.30 -26.33 13.51
C SER A 229 1.60 -27.02 14.85
N HIS A 230 0.57 -27.44 15.60
CA HIS A 230 0.75 -28.22 16.84
C HIS A 230 1.30 -29.61 16.57
N ILE A 231 0.82 -30.25 15.51
CA ILE A 231 1.23 -31.60 15.14
C ILE A 231 2.69 -31.59 14.72
N GLU A 232 3.08 -30.66 13.84
CA GLU A 232 4.47 -30.53 13.35
C GLU A 232 5.46 -30.35 14.50
N ILE A 233 5.10 -29.55 15.50
CA ILE A 233 5.96 -29.32 16.64
C ILE A 233 6.14 -30.58 17.50
N ARG A 234 5.05 -31.33 17.73
CA ARG A 234 5.09 -32.60 18.47
C ARG A 234 5.86 -33.69 17.70
N SER A 235 5.73 -33.73 16.38
CA SER A 235 6.37 -34.76 15.55
C SER A 235 7.82 -34.42 15.20
N GLU A 236 8.08 -33.23 14.66
CA GLU A 236 9.41 -32.80 14.19
C GLU A 236 10.32 -32.38 15.35
N GLY A 237 9.76 -31.77 16.40
CA GLY A 237 10.54 -31.40 17.59
C GLY A 237 11.22 -32.60 18.24
N ASN A 238 10.58 -33.77 18.22
CA ASN A 238 11.18 -34.99 18.79
C ASN A 238 12.20 -35.67 17.86
N LEU A 239 12.21 -35.35 16.57
CA LEU A 239 13.08 -35.95 15.56
C LEU A 239 14.32 -35.10 15.26
N ILE A 240 14.21 -33.77 15.38
CA ILE A 240 15.26 -32.82 15.03
C ILE A 240 15.93 -32.33 16.32
N ASN A 241 17.27 -32.40 16.40
CA ASN A 241 18.07 -31.86 17.52
C ASN A 241 17.97 -30.32 17.68
N ASN A 242 17.13 -29.64 16.89
CA ASN A 242 16.92 -28.20 16.92
C ASN A 242 15.44 -27.85 17.19
N LYS A 243 14.94 -28.30 18.34
CA LYS A 243 13.58 -28.02 18.83
C LYS A 243 13.20 -26.53 18.78
N SER A 244 14.13 -25.67 19.20
CA SER A 244 13.90 -24.21 19.26
C SER A 244 13.59 -23.61 17.89
N GLU A 245 14.27 -24.05 16.83
CA GLU A 245 14.04 -23.54 15.47
C GLU A 245 12.65 -23.92 14.94
N VAL A 246 12.21 -25.17 15.18
CA VAL A 246 10.87 -25.64 14.76
C VAL A 246 9.77 -24.83 15.43
N ILE A 247 9.90 -24.56 16.74
CA ILE A 247 8.95 -23.71 17.47
C ILE A 247 9.00 -22.29 16.94
N GLU A 248 10.19 -21.69 16.79
CA GLU A 248 10.34 -20.30 16.38
C GLU A 248 9.78 -20.05 14.97
N ARG A 249 9.83 -21.06 14.10
CA ARG A 249 9.18 -21.06 12.79
C ARG A 249 7.66 -21.04 12.89
N ASN A 250 7.10 -21.79 13.84
CA ASN A 250 5.66 -22.01 13.98
C ASN A 250 4.98 -21.16 15.06
N ILE A 251 5.73 -20.41 15.87
CA ILE A 251 5.24 -19.78 17.10
C ILE A 251 4.01 -18.91 16.87
N PHE A 252 3.99 -18.10 15.82
CA PHE A 252 2.85 -17.24 15.52
C PHE A 252 1.58 -18.02 15.14
N TRP A 253 1.71 -19.18 14.50
CA TRP A 253 0.58 -20.05 14.18
C TRP A 253 0.03 -20.72 15.44
N ILE A 254 0.91 -21.14 16.35
CA ILE A 254 0.53 -21.71 17.65
C ILE A 254 -0.26 -20.70 18.47
N LEU A 255 0.20 -19.44 18.53
CA LEU A 255 -0.45 -18.37 19.30
C LEU A 255 -1.88 -18.07 18.85
N LEU A 256 -2.30 -18.50 17.65
CA LEU A 256 -3.68 -18.38 17.16
C LEU A 256 -4.61 -19.48 17.69
N SER A 257 -4.05 -20.58 18.17
CA SER A 257 -4.81 -21.69 18.72
C SER A 257 -5.34 -21.38 20.12
N THR A 258 -6.40 -22.09 20.52
CA THR A 258 -6.91 -22.02 21.89
C THR A 258 -5.98 -22.71 22.89
N ASP A 259 -5.22 -23.71 22.44
CA ASP A 259 -4.46 -24.63 23.30
C ASP A 259 -2.95 -24.32 23.29
N PHE A 260 -2.60 -23.10 22.90
CA PHE A 260 -1.20 -22.68 22.73
C PHE A 260 -0.42 -22.82 24.04
N GLU A 261 -1.02 -22.46 25.18
CA GLU A 261 -0.37 -22.53 26.49
C GLU A 261 -0.01 -23.95 26.87
N GLN A 262 -0.95 -24.88 26.68
CA GLN A 262 -0.71 -26.29 26.98
C GLN A 262 0.39 -26.84 26.07
N THR A 263 0.39 -26.43 24.80
CA THR A 263 1.39 -26.87 23.82
C THR A 263 2.79 -26.36 24.19
N ILE A 264 2.93 -25.09 24.52
CA ILE A 264 4.22 -24.49 24.90
C ILE A 264 4.69 -25.05 26.25
N ASN A 265 3.83 -25.10 27.27
CA ASN A 265 4.22 -25.58 28.60
C ASN A 265 4.62 -27.06 28.62
N LYS A 266 3.87 -27.92 27.92
CA LYS A 266 4.10 -29.37 27.95
C LYS A 266 5.34 -29.76 27.16
N GLU A 267 5.51 -29.16 25.98
CA GLU A 267 6.54 -29.60 25.04
C GLU A 267 7.81 -28.72 25.12
N PHE A 268 7.71 -27.48 25.63
CA PHE A 268 8.78 -26.46 25.58
C PHE A 268 8.78 -25.47 26.75
N SER A 269 8.75 -25.96 27.98
CA SER A 269 8.77 -25.13 29.19
C SER A 269 9.96 -24.15 29.29
N ASP A 270 11.07 -24.44 28.62
CA ASP A 270 12.28 -23.61 28.62
C ASP A 270 12.45 -22.80 27.31
N PHE A 271 11.48 -22.82 26.40
CA PHE A 271 11.60 -22.09 25.13
C PHE A 271 11.41 -20.59 25.33
N PHE A 272 12.34 -19.83 24.75
CA PHE A 272 12.28 -18.40 24.65
C PHE A 272 12.76 -17.99 23.25
N PRO A 273 11.97 -17.22 22.47
CA PRO A 273 12.37 -16.85 21.11
C PRO A 273 13.64 -16.00 21.13
N SER A 274 14.54 -16.25 20.17
CA SER A 274 15.84 -15.56 20.08
C SER A 274 15.71 -14.05 19.89
N TRP A 275 14.68 -13.61 19.18
CA TRP A 275 14.35 -12.21 18.91
C TRP A 275 13.52 -11.54 20.01
N PHE A 276 13.11 -12.29 21.05
CA PHE A 276 12.31 -11.76 22.17
C PHE A 276 13.21 -11.23 23.31
N GLU A 277 14.46 -10.87 23.02
CA GLU A 277 15.46 -10.56 24.05
C GLU A 277 15.29 -9.14 24.62
N THR A 278 14.66 -9.06 25.80
CA THR A 278 14.77 -7.92 26.72
C THR A 278 16.13 -7.97 27.46
N ASP A 279 16.79 -6.83 27.65
CA ASP A 279 18.11 -6.60 28.29
C ASP A 279 18.74 -7.82 29.03
N SER A 280 19.88 -8.31 28.52
CA SER A 280 20.51 -9.62 28.82
C SER A 280 21.00 -9.85 30.25
N LYS A 281 20.80 -8.88 31.16
CA LYS A 281 21.41 -8.87 32.50
C LYS A 281 20.65 -9.64 33.58
N ASN A 282 19.37 -9.95 33.38
CA ASN A 282 18.60 -10.81 34.29
C ASN A 282 18.22 -12.11 33.57
N LYS A 283 19.02 -13.14 33.80
CA LYS A 283 18.90 -14.50 33.25
C LYS A 283 18.04 -15.42 34.12
N GLU A 284 17.25 -14.88 35.06
CA GLU A 284 16.22 -15.65 35.75
C GLU A 284 15.24 -16.20 34.72
N ARG A 285 14.75 -17.44 34.93
CA ARG A 285 13.87 -18.17 34.02
C ARG A 285 12.72 -17.28 33.55
N ARG A 286 12.85 -16.76 32.33
CA ARG A 286 11.79 -15.96 31.70
C ARG A 286 10.77 -16.92 31.12
N ASP A 287 9.51 -16.69 31.50
CA ASP A 287 8.38 -17.43 30.97
C ASP A 287 7.82 -16.64 29.78
N PHE A 288 8.04 -17.16 28.57
CA PHE A 288 7.55 -16.55 27.33
C PHE A 288 6.03 -16.40 27.34
N ILE A 289 5.29 -17.36 27.89
CA ILE A 289 3.82 -17.30 27.95
C ILE A 289 3.40 -16.12 28.82
N LYS A 290 4.07 -15.93 29.96
CA LYS A 290 3.81 -14.79 30.83
C LYS A 290 4.06 -13.46 30.13
N GLU A 291 5.23 -13.28 29.52
CA GLU A 291 5.56 -12.04 28.80
C GLU A 291 4.64 -11.78 27.61
N TYR A 292 4.22 -12.83 26.89
CA TYR A 292 3.23 -12.74 25.83
C TYR A 292 1.85 -12.29 26.37
N LYS A 293 1.37 -12.88 27.47
CA LYS A 293 0.11 -12.47 28.11
C LYS A 293 0.17 -11.02 28.58
N ASP A 294 1.27 -10.64 29.22
CA ASP A 294 1.49 -9.26 29.65
C ASP A 294 1.45 -8.31 28.44
N LEU A 295 2.06 -8.69 27.31
CA LEU A 295 1.99 -7.94 26.07
C LEU A 295 0.54 -7.82 25.55
N VAL A 296 -0.23 -8.91 25.48
CA VAL A 296 -1.63 -8.89 25.05
C VAL A 296 -2.48 -7.98 25.97
N LEU A 297 -2.30 -8.07 27.28
CA LEU A 297 -3.03 -7.25 28.26
C LEU A 297 -2.69 -5.76 28.13
N ASN A 298 -1.43 -5.42 27.89
CA ASN A 298 -0.99 -4.04 27.68
C ASN A 298 -1.53 -3.46 26.36
N VAL A 299 -1.60 -4.28 25.30
CA VAL A 299 -2.27 -3.90 24.05
C VAL A 299 -3.78 -3.76 24.25
N GLN A 300 -4.41 -4.66 25.00
CA GLN A 300 -5.83 -4.58 25.30
C GLN A 300 -6.18 -3.32 26.10
N ALA A 301 -5.34 -2.93 27.06
CA ALA A 301 -5.52 -1.70 27.83
C ALA A 301 -5.33 -0.40 27.01
N SER A 302 -4.73 -0.48 25.82
CA SER A 302 -4.54 0.64 24.89
C SER A 302 -5.61 0.70 23.79
N LEU A 303 -6.65 -0.12 23.91
CA LEU A 303 -7.84 -0.13 23.05
C LEU A 303 -9.06 0.30 23.86
N SER A 304 -9.98 1.00 23.21
CA SER A 304 -11.29 1.31 23.77
C SER A 304 -12.16 0.04 23.88
N ASP A 305 -12.95 -0.08 24.95
CA ASP A 305 -13.78 -1.26 25.27
C ASP A 305 -14.85 -1.59 24.20
N ASP A 306 -15.15 -0.62 23.33
CA ASP A 306 -16.16 -0.72 22.26
C ASP A 306 -15.62 -1.35 20.96
N LEU A 307 -14.31 -1.60 20.87
CA LEU A 307 -13.68 -2.23 19.72
C LEU A 307 -13.91 -3.74 19.77
N GLY A 308 -15.02 -4.16 19.17
CA GLY A 308 -15.42 -5.56 18.99
C GLY A 308 -14.46 -6.37 18.10
N ILE A 309 -14.96 -7.51 17.61
CA ILE A 309 -14.19 -8.38 16.70
C ILE A 309 -13.90 -7.61 15.40
N ILE A 310 -12.74 -7.85 14.77
CA ILE A 310 -12.45 -7.32 13.43
C ILE A 310 -13.45 -7.96 12.45
N GLU A 311 -14.48 -7.21 12.08
CA GLU A 311 -15.48 -7.67 11.13
C GLU A 311 -14.93 -7.57 9.71
N ILE A 312 -15.00 -8.69 9.01
CA ILE A 312 -14.69 -8.80 7.59
C ILE A 312 -15.99 -8.67 6.85
N SER A 313 -16.10 -7.68 5.96
CA SER A 313 -17.32 -7.50 5.20
C SER A 313 -17.49 -8.69 4.26
N GLU A 314 -18.54 -9.50 4.44
CA GLU A 314 -18.88 -10.55 3.48
C GLU A 314 -19.24 -9.96 2.10
N ASN A 315 -19.62 -8.68 2.06
CA ASN A 315 -19.95 -7.95 0.86
C ASN A 315 -18.73 -7.19 0.29
N ILE A 316 -17.66 -7.92 -0.01
CA ILE A 316 -16.36 -7.37 -0.44
C ILE A 316 -16.48 -6.51 -1.72
N ASN A 317 -17.48 -6.77 -2.58
CA ASN A 317 -17.64 -6.05 -3.84
C ASN A 317 -17.89 -4.54 -3.62
N ALA A 318 -18.71 -4.16 -2.63
CA ALA A 318 -19.00 -2.76 -2.36
C ALA A 318 -17.80 -2.03 -1.71
N THR A 319 -17.12 -2.67 -0.77
CA THR A 319 -15.95 -2.12 -0.07
C THR A 319 -14.76 -1.96 -1.02
N SER A 320 -14.55 -2.93 -1.90
CA SER A 320 -13.52 -2.86 -2.96
C SER A 320 -13.81 -1.74 -3.94
N GLU A 321 -15.07 -1.57 -4.37
CA GLU A 321 -15.45 -0.48 -5.28
C GLU A 321 -15.30 0.90 -4.61
N ASN A 322 -15.64 1.04 -3.33
CA ASN A 322 -15.46 2.27 -2.57
C ASN A 322 -13.97 2.61 -2.36
N LEU A 323 -13.16 1.65 -1.92
CA LEU A 323 -11.72 1.82 -1.70
C LEU A 323 -10.99 2.18 -3.01
N LEU A 324 -11.32 1.50 -4.11
CA LEU A 324 -10.81 1.84 -5.43
C LEU A 324 -11.27 3.24 -5.87
N SER A 325 -12.49 3.65 -5.52
CA SER A 325 -12.98 5.00 -5.79
C SER A 325 -12.22 6.06 -4.99
N ASP A 326 -11.89 5.78 -3.73
CA ASP A 326 -11.24 6.74 -2.83
C ASP A 326 -9.75 6.87 -3.13
N ILE A 327 -9.07 5.76 -3.46
CA ILE A 327 -7.73 5.80 -4.04
C ILE A 327 -7.76 6.61 -5.35
N ALA A 328 -8.74 6.40 -6.23
CA ALA A 328 -8.87 7.17 -7.47
C ALA A 328 -9.16 8.66 -7.23
N LYS A 329 -9.85 9.04 -6.14
CA LYS A 329 -10.05 10.45 -5.75
C LYS A 329 -8.77 11.06 -5.19
N ALA A 330 -8.09 10.39 -4.27
CA ALA A 330 -6.84 10.85 -3.66
C ALA A 330 -5.73 11.07 -4.70
N THR A 331 -5.66 10.20 -5.72
CA THR A 331 -4.70 10.34 -6.82
C THR A 331 -5.08 11.42 -7.85
N ARG A 332 -6.29 12.01 -7.76
CA ARG A 332 -6.74 13.13 -8.62
C ARG A 332 -6.62 14.50 -7.95
N SER A 333 -6.46 14.55 -6.62
CA SER A 333 -6.40 15.78 -5.83
C SER A 333 -4.98 16.28 -5.51
N GLY A 334 -3.95 15.53 -5.87
CA GLY A 334 -2.55 15.98 -5.95
C GLY A 334 -2.13 16.12 -7.40
#